data_AF-A0A674NPG0-F1
#
_entry.id   AF-A0A674NPG0-F1
#
_cell.length_a   1.000
_cell.length_b   1.000
_cell.length_c   1.000
_cell.angle_alpha   90.00
_cell.angle_beta   90.00
_cell.angle_gamma   90.00
#
_symmetry.space_group_name_H-M   'P 1'
#
loop_
_entity.id
_entity.type
_entity.pdbx_description
1 polymer ?
#
loop_
_entity_poly.entity_id
_entity_poly.type
_entity_poly.pdbx_seq_one_letter_code
_entity_poly.pdbx_strand_id
1 'polypeptide(L)'
;MGAVPGLVLLLMLAVLGIRAAPSPEECHKLTKPVTKADVQSVSGDWVLVWYISDNISTSNEWTKLKTSYVEQRVHSGVIRFTERNMLKNNSCMTFKTNMTAGPEGQNTFIYTSGTMEVNGVDIEYPGNGTVKFFETCADCLSMEYSGFFGHFLLIYRRDGVHQNVEVLKAAQDEGQKLAECLGFSIDEPFIYDGVSDFCHKKSSPEVKPEQD
;
A
#
# COMPACT_ATOMS: atom_id res chain seq x y z
N MET A 1 64.31 23.67 24.42
CA MET A 1 63.07 22.88 24.57
C MET A 1 61.92 23.85 24.72
N GLY A 2 60.88 23.72 23.91
CA GLY A 2 59.69 24.58 23.97
C GLY A 2 58.83 24.33 22.74
N ALA A 3 58.15 23.18 22.70
CA ALA A 3 57.25 22.82 21.61
C ALA A 3 55.94 23.60 21.75
N VAL A 4 55.55 24.32 20.71
CA VAL A 4 54.22 24.93 20.59
C VAL A 4 53.24 23.82 20.20
N PRO A 5 52.14 23.58 20.95
CA PRO A 5 51.16 22.59 20.54
C PRO A 5 50.32 23.19 19.42
N GLY A 6 50.46 22.65 18.21
CA GLY A 6 49.57 22.93 17.09
C GLY A 6 48.18 22.39 17.41
N LEU A 7 47.20 23.28 17.55
CA LEU A 7 45.80 22.92 17.68
C LEU A 7 45.28 22.48 16.30
N VAL A 8 45.25 21.18 16.05
CA VAL A 8 44.61 20.61 14.85
C VAL A 8 43.10 20.61 15.10
N LEU A 9 42.39 21.56 14.51
CA LEU A 9 40.93 21.59 14.53
C LEU A 9 40.37 20.60 13.49
N LEU A 10 39.97 19.42 13.94
CA LEU A 10 39.25 18.44 13.12
C LEU A 10 37.78 18.89 12.98
N LEU A 11 37.44 19.48 11.83
CA LEU A 11 36.05 19.71 11.44
C LEU A 11 35.42 18.37 11.04
N MET A 12 34.72 17.73 11.98
CA MET A 12 33.83 16.60 11.68
C MET A 12 32.55 17.15 11.03
N LEU A 13 32.49 17.11 9.69
CA LEU A 13 31.24 17.29 8.96
C LEU A 13 30.33 16.11 9.29
N ALA A 14 29.46 16.29 10.27
CA ALA A 14 28.31 15.41 10.46
C ALA A 14 27.41 15.59 9.24
N VAL A 15 27.47 14.65 8.30
CA VAL A 15 26.45 14.51 7.26
C VAL A 15 25.18 14.04 7.97
N LEU A 16 24.40 14.99 8.46
CA LEU A 16 22.97 14.76 8.64
C LEU A 16 22.49 14.36 7.25
N GLY A 17 22.14 13.09 7.08
CA GLY A 17 21.63 12.55 5.82
C GLY A 17 20.27 13.17 5.52
N ILE A 18 20.28 14.42 5.06
CA ILE A 18 19.09 15.08 4.52
C ILE A 18 18.87 14.43 3.17
N ARG A 19 17.93 13.47 3.12
CA ARG A 19 17.40 13.00 1.85
C ARG A 19 16.85 14.23 1.14
N ALA A 20 17.37 14.54 -0.05
CA ALA A 20 16.81 15.62 -0.84
C ALA A 20 15.37 15.25 -1.23
N ALA A 21 14.45 16.20 -1.12
CA ALA A 21 13.10 16.03 -1.61
C ALA A 21 13.13 15.69 -3.13
N PRO A 22 12.20 14.86 -3.63
CA PRO A 22 12.12 14.51 -5.04
C PRO A 22 12.08 15.75 -5.93
N SER A 23 12.74 15.68 -7.09
CA SER A 23 12.65 16.74 -8.09
C SER A 23 11.25 16.78 -8.71
N PRO A 24 10.84 17.92 -9.31
CA PRO A 24 9.59 17.98 -10.07
C PRO A 24 9.50 16.93 -11.19
N GLU A 25 10.61 16.65 -11.88
CA GLU A 25 10.63 15.59 -12.91
C GLU A 25 10.49 14.18 -12.32
N GLU A 26 11.09 13.92 -11.15
CA GLU A 26 10.90 12.66 -10.44
C GLU A 26 9.44 12.49 -10.00
N CYS A 27 8.83 13.53 -9.43
CA CYS A 27 7.42 13.50 -9.06
C CYS A 27 6.52 13.29 -10.27
N HIS A 28 6.76 13.96 -11.40
CA HIS A 28 5.96 13.76 -12.60
C HIS A 28 5.97 12.29 -13.07
N LYS A 29 7.11 11.61 -12.96
CA LYS A 29 7.22 10.18 -13.28
C LYS A 29 6.49 9.31 -12.26
N LEU A 30 6.73 9.54 -10.97
CA LEU A 30 6.17 8.73 -9.88
C LEU A 30 4.64 8.87 -9.78
N THR A 31 4.08 10.05 -10.04
CA THR A 31 2.65 10.32 -9.96
C THR A 31 1.92 10.10 -11.27
N LYS A 32 2.55 9.47 -12.27
CA LYS A 32 1.90 9.17 -13.54
C LYS A 32 0.76 8.17 -13.30
N PRO A 33 -0.49 8.51 -13.65
CA PRO A 33 -1.61 7.68 -13.27
C PRO A 33 -1.91 6.58 -14.31
N VAL A 34 -2.44 5.45 -13.85
CA VAL A 34 -3.01 4.41 -14.72
C VAL A 34 -4.33 4.89 -15.30
N THR A 35 -4.50 4.69 -16.60
CA THR A 35 -5.73 5.07 -17.30
C THR A 35 -6.71 3.91 -17.39
N LYS A 36 -7.95 4.20 -17.77
CA LYS A 36 -8.98 3.21 -18.11
C LYS A 36 -8.52 2.28 -19.24
N ALA A 37 -7.70 2.75 -20.17
CA ALA A 37 -7.17 1.90 -21.24
C ALA A 37 -6.18 0.86 -20.72
N ASP A 38 -5.44 1.21 -19.66
CA ASP A 38 -4.36 0.39 -19.09
C ASP A 38 -4.78 -0.33 -17.80
N VAL A 39 -6.05 -0.23 -17.40
CA VAL A 39 -6.57 -0.74 -16.13
C VAL A 39 -6.32 -2.24 -15.94
N GLN A 40 -6.19 -3.03 -17.02
CA GLN A 40 -5.87 -4.44 -16.90
C GLN A 40 -4.55 -4.70 -16.14
N SER A 41 -3.60 -3.76 -16.22
CA SER A 41 -2.29 -3.83 -15.54
C SER A 41 -2.39 -3.90 -14.02
N VAL A 42 -3.51 -3.45 -13.42
CA VAL A 42 -3.68 -3.48 -11.96
C VAL A 42 -4.15 -4.86 -11.45
N SER A 43 -4.51 -5.79 -12.34
CA SER A 43 -4.90 -7.14 -11.94
C SER A 43 -3.74 -7.91 -11.32
N GLY A 44 -4.00 -8.60 -10.21
CA GLY A 44 -3.01 -9.41 -9.56
C GLY A 44 -3.37 -9.76 -8.13
N ASP A 45 -2.47 -10.53 -7.54
CA ASP A 45 -2.47 -10.86 -6.12
C ASP A 45 -1.32 -10.08 -5.47
N TRP A 46 -1.68 -9.26 -4.49
CA TRP A 46 -0.85 -8.19 -3.99
C TRP A 46 -0.76 -8.24 -2.47
N VAL A 47 0.42 -7.94 -1.93
CA VAL A 47 0.67 -7.80 -0.50
C VAL A 47 0.98 -6.34 -0.23
N LEU A 48 0.26 -5.75 0.73
CA LEU A 48 0.55 -4.39 1.20
C LEU A 48 1.86 -4.43 1.97
N VAL A 49 2.87 -3.72 1.48
CA VAL A 49 4.20 -3.69 2.11
C VAL A 49 4.48 -2.40 2.84
N TRP A 50 3.80 -1.33 2.46
CA TRP A 50 3.93 -0.01 3.06
C TRP A 50 2.65 0.80 2.84
N TYR A 51 2.23 1.59 3.84
CA TYR A 51 1.24 2.64 3.62
C TYR A 51 1.49 3.83 4.54
N ILE A 52 1.01 5.00 4.12
CA ILE A 52 0.84 6.18 4.98
C ILE A 52 -0.59 6.71 4.82
N SER A 53 -1.06 7.41 5.82
CA SER A 53 -2.40 8.02 5.85
C SER A 53 -2.35 9.35 6.56
N ASP A 54 -3.17 10.29 6.13
CA ASP A 54 -3.38 11.58 6.77
C ASP A 54 -4.83 11.72 7.28
N ASN A 55 -4.99 12.49 8.36
CA ASN A 55 -6.31 12.87 8.91
C ASN A 55 -7.26 11.68 9.20
N ILE A 56 -6.70 10.52 9.55
CA ILE A 56 -7.46 9.32 9.87
C ILE A 56 -7.68 9.17 11.38
N SER A 57 -8.86 8.69 11.76
CA SER A 57 -9.11 8.30 13.15
C SER A 57 -8.27 7.09 13.55
N THR A 58 -7.64 7.14 14.72
CA THR A 58 -6.94 5.97 15.32
C THR A 58 -7.88 4.80 15.62
N SER A 59 -9.20 5.05 15.67
CA SER A 59 -10.20 3.97 15.77
C SER A 59 -10.37 3.18 14.47
N ASN A 60 -9.89 3.69 13.33
CA ASN A 60 -10.03 3.05 12.04
C ASN A 60 -9.24 1.73 12.00
N GLU A 61 -9.90 0.65 11.57
CA GLU A 61 -9.30 -0.68 11.52
C GLU A 61 -8.07 -0.77 10.61
N TRP A 62 -7.98 0.06 9.56
CA TRP A 62 -6.80 0.13 8.69
C TRP A 62 -5.55 0.67 9.41
N THR A 63 -5.69 1.36 10.54
CA THR A 63 -4.54 1.76 11.39
C THR A 63 -4.02 0.63 12.29
N LYS A 64 -4.80 -0.46 12.38
CA LYS A 64 -4.52 -1.63 13.23
C LYS A 64 -4.07 -2.83 12.41
N LEU A 65 -3.72 -2.64 11.15
CA LEU A 65 -3.23 -3.71 10.28
C LEU A 65 -1.93 -4.30 10.82
N LYS A 66 -1.85 -5.62 10.73
CA LYS A 66 -0.63 -6.41 10.84
C LYS A 66 -0.21 -6.88 9.44
N THR A 67 -1.15 -7.37 8.63
CA THR A 67 -0.96 -7.70 7.22
C THR A 67 -2.19 -7.38 6.39
N SER A 68 -2.01 -7.11 5.09
CA SER A 68 -3.08 -6.94 4.11
C SER A 68 -2.70 -7.65 2.81
N TYR A 69 -3.63 -8.47 2.30
CA TYR A 69 -3.51 -9.20 1.05
C TYR A 69 -4.69 -8.86 0.15
N VAL A 70 -4.43 -8.48 -1.09
CA VAL A 70 -5.42 -8.03 -2.06
C VAL A 70 -5.46 -8.98 -3.25
N GLU A 71 -6.63 -9.52 -3.54
CA GLU A 71 -6.96 -10.10 -4.84
C GLU A 71 -7.68 -9.05 -5.68
N GLN A 72 -7.03 -8.62 -6.75
CA GLN A 72 -7.59 -7.65 -7.68
C GLN A 72 -7.76 -8.30 -9.05
N ARG A 73 -8.98 -8.26 -9.60
CA ARG A 73 -9.28 -8.83 -10.92
C ARG A 73 -10.06 -7.84 -11.75
N VAL A 74 -9.56 -7.53 -12.94
CA VAL A 74 -10.25 -6.65 -13.88
C VAL A 74 -11.02 -7.46 -14.89
N HIS A 75 -12.30 -7.13 -15.07
CA HIS A 75 -13.16 -7.70 -16.10
C HIS A 75 -14.06 -6.62 -16.68
N SER A 76 -14.03 -6.44 -18.00
CA SER A 76 -14.86 -5.46 -18.72
C SER A 76 -14.76 -4.04 -18.13
N GLY A 77 -13.56 -3.64 -17.67
CA GLY A 77 -13.31 -2.33 -17.07
C GLY A 77 -13.79 -2.16 -15.63
N VAL A 78 -14.32 -3.22 -15.01
CA VAL A 78 -14.67 -3.26 -13.58
C VAL A 78 -13.53 -3.94 -12.83
N ILE A 79 -13.01 -3.28 -11.80
CA ILE A 79 -12.02 -3.82 -10.88
C ILE A 79 -12.77 -4.48 -9.73
N ARG A 80 -12.69 -5.80 -9.61
CA ARG A 80 -13.13 -6.52 -8.41
C ARG A 80 -11.98 -6.53 -7.42
N PHE A 81 -12.22 -5.98 -6.24
CA PHE A 81 -11.25 -5.83 -5.18
C PHE A 81 -11.68 -6.64 -3.96
N THR A 82 -10.80 -7.53 -3.50
CA THR A 82 -10.98 -8.28 -2.26
C THR A 82 -9.72 -8.15 -1.43
N GLU A 83 -9.81 -7.43 -0.32
CA GLU A 83 -8.73 -7.24 0.63
C GLU A 83 -8.98 -8.08 1.88
N ARG A 84 -7.98 -8.86 2.28
CA ARG A 84 -7.99 -9.67 3.50
C ARG A 84 -6.93 -9.13 4.43
N ASN A 85 -7.39 -8.68 5.58
CA ASN A 85 -6.61 -7.99 6.58
C ASN A 85 -6.48 -8.87 7.82
N MET A 86 -5.25 -9.02 8.31
CA MET A 86 -5.00 -9.46 9.68
C MET A 86 -4.74 -8.23 10.53
N LEU A 87 -5.48 -8.09 11.63
CA LEU A 87 -5.28 -7.00 12.58
C LEU A 87 -4.22 -7.38 13.63
N LYS A 88 -3.68 -6.39 14.35
CA LYS A 88 -2.65 -6.58 15.40
C LYS A 88 -3.09 -7.51 16.54
N ASN A 89 -4.40 -7.64 16.77
CA ASN A 89 -4.99 -8.60 17.72
C ASN A 89 -5.19 -10.02 17.12
N ASN A 90 -4.66 -10.27 15.91
CA ASN A 90 -4.81 -11.49 15.12
C ASN A 90 -6.25 -11.81 14.66
N SER A 91 -7.21 -10.88 14.76
CA SER A 91 -8.52 -11.07 14.13
C SER A 91 -8.46 -10.80 12.62
N CYS A 92 -9.34 -11.47 11.88
CA CYS A 92 -9.44 -11.33 10.43
C CYS A 92 -10.61 -10.46 10.01
N MET A 93 -10.37 -9.65 8.98
CA MET A 93 -11.36 -8.80 8.35
C MET A 93 -11.20 -8.91 6.83
N THR A 94 -12.31 -9.07 6.09
CA THR A 94 -12.28 -9.07 4.63
C THR A 94 -13.12 -7.91 4.10
N PHE A 95 -12.54 -7.05 3.27
CA PHE A 95 -13.26 -6.00 2.55
C PHE A 95 -13.39 -6.36 1.08
N LYS A 96 -14.60 -6.26 0.54
CA LYS A 96 -14.94 -6.58 -0.85
C LYS A 96 -15.61 -5.36 -1.47
N THR A 97 -15.14 -4.91 -2.63
CA THR A 97 -15.79 -3.84 -3.39
C THR A 97 -15.53 -4.00 -4.89
N ASN A 98 -16.33 -3.29 -5.69
CA ASN A 98 -16.13 -3.15 -7.11
C ASN A 98 -15.84 -1.68 -7.42
N MET A 99 -14.80 -1.43 -8.21
CA MET A 99 -14.43 -0.09 -8.66
C MET A 99 -14.60 0.04 -10.17
N THR A 100 -15.04 1.20 -10.63
CA THR A 100 -15.17 1.54 -12.04
C THR A 100 -14.58 2.91 -12.33
N ALA A 101 -14.25 3.20 -13.59
CA ALA A 101 -13.76 4.53 -13.96
C ALA A 101 -14.82 5.60 -13.60
N GLY A 102 -14.38 6.66 -12.93
CA GLY A 102 -15.22 7.77 -12.53
C GLY A 102 -15.71 8.60 -13.74
N PRO A 103 -16.77 9.41 -13.55
CA PRO A 103 -17.34 10.21 -14.63
C PRO A 103 -16.43 11.35 -15.10
N GLU A 104 -15.56 11.85 -14.22
CA GLU A 104 -14.77 13.07 -14.45
C GLU A 104 -13.34 12.81 -14.98
N GLY A 105 -12.88 11.57 -15.02
CA GLY A 105 -11.48 11.28 -15.36
C GLY A 105 -11.23 9.87 -15.86
N GLN A 106 -10.37 9.75 -16.89
CA GLN A 106 -9.94 8.45 -17.40
C GLN A 106 -8.98 7.72 -16.45
N ASN A 107 -8.56 8.35 -15.36
CA ASN A 107 -7.47 7.90 -14.49
C ASN A 107 -7.87 7.82 -13.01
N THR A 108 -9.16 8.01 -12.73
CA THR A 108 -9.73 7.95 -11.39
C THR A 108 -10.80 6.88 -11.38
N PHE A 109 -10.76 6.01 -10.38
CA PHE A 109 -11.73 4.95 -10.17
C PHE A 109 -12.55 5.24 -8.93
N ILE A 110 -13.80 4.82 -8.94
CA ILE A 110 -14.74 5.05 -7.84
C ILE A 110 -15.40 3.74 -7.42
N TYR A 111 -15.75 3.65 -6.15
CA TYR A 111 -16.73 2.69 -5.67
C TYR A 111 -17.77 3.41 -4.81
N THR A 112 -18.98 2.86 -4.74
CA THR A 112 -20.13 3.43 -4.03
C THR A 112 -20.63 2.56 -2.87
N SER A 113 -20.17 1.31 -2.81
CA SER A 113 -20.45 0.39 -1.72
C SER A 113 -19.36 -0.65 -1.59
N GLY A 114 -19.25 -1.23 -0.40
CA GLY A 114 -18.45 -2.41 -0.15
C GLY A 114 -19.13 -3.32 0.87
N THR A 115 -18.58 -4.51 1.03
CA THR A 115 -18.99 -5.46 2.06
C THR A 115 -17.77 -5.75 2.94
N MET A 116 -17.96 -5.65 4.25
CA MET A 116 -16.95 -6.00 5.23
C MET A 116 -17.39 -7.25 5.96
N GLU A 117 -16.62 -8.32 5.84
CA GLU A 117 -16.81 -9.56 6.57
C GLU A 117 -15.96 -9.51 7.84
N VAL A 118 -16.60 -9.57 9.01
CA VAL A 118 -15.93 -9.65 10.31
C VAL A 118 -16.49 -10.87 11.04
N ASN A 119 -15.62 -11.82 11.39
CA ASN A 119 -16.00 -13.06 12.07
C ASN A 119 -17.15 -13.83 11.36
N GLY A 120 -17.14 -13.85 10.02
CA GLY A 120 -18.14 -14.55 9.22
C GLY A 120 -19.49 -13.84 9.06
N VAL A 121 -19.61 -12.61 9.56
CA VAL A 121 -20.79 -11.76 9.35
C VAL A 121 -20.45 -10.69 8.32
N ASP A 122 -21.20 -10.66 7.22
CA ASP A 122 -21.11 -9.62 6.20
C ASP A 122 -21.90 -8.38 6.64
N ILE A 123 -21.21 -7.24 6.69
CA ILE A 123 -21.77 -5.93 6.98
C ILE A 123 -21.65 -5.09 5.72
N GLU A 124 -22.77 -4.58 5.23
CA GLU A 124 -22.77 -3.64 4.11
C GLU A 124 -22.19 -2.30 4.58
N TYR A 125 -21.19 -1.81 3.86
CA TYR A 125 -20.58 -0.52 4.11
C TYR A 125 -21.00 0.45 3.00
N PRO A 126 -21.98 1.34 3.27
CA PRO A 126 -22.28 2.45 2.38
C PRO A 126 -21.10 3.42 2.42
N GLY A 127 -20.55 3.77 1.27
CA GLY A 127 -19.40 4.66 1.23
C GLY A 127 -18.93 4.91 -0.18
N ASN A 128 -18.71 6.19 -0.47
CA ASN A 128 -18.06 6.60 -1.70
C ASN A 128 -16.56 6.66 -1.45
N GLY A 129 -15.80 6.15 -2.40
CA GLY A 129 -14.35 6.19 -2.40
C GLY A 129 -13.84 6.53 -3.79
N THR A 130 -12.75 7.28 -3.81
CA THR A 130 -11.96 7.56 -5.01
C THR A 130 -10.65 6.83 -4.90
N VAL A 131 -10.22 6.23 -6.00
CA VAL A 131 -8.98 5.47 -6.11
C VAL A 131 -8.22 5.95 -7.33
N LYS A 132 -6.94 6.25 -7.17
CA LYS A 132 -6.01 6.44 -8.28
C LYS A 132 -4.91 5.42 -8.16
N PHE A 133 -4.61 4.75 -9.27
CA PHE A 133 -3.44 3.91 -9.37
C PHE A 133 -2.34 4.69 -10.07
N PHE A 134 -1.11 4.56 -9.60
CA PHE A 134 0.07 5.11 -10.29
C PHE A 134 0.72 4.03 -11.14
N GLU A 135 1.56 4.44 -12.09
CA GLU A 135 2.23 3.55 -13.04
C GLU A 135 2.78 2.31 -12.33
N THR A 136 2.33 1.15 -12.81
CA THR A 136 2.62 -0.15 -12.22
C THR A 136 3.81 -0.80 -12.91
N CYS A 137 4.41 -1.78 -12.26
CA CYS A 137 5.37 -2.67 -12.89
C CYS A 137 4.90 -4.13 -12.75
N ALA A 138 5.65 -5.08 -13.29
CA ALA A 138 5.31 -6.49 -13.20
C ALA A 138 5.03 -6.92 -11.76
N ASP A 139 5.77 -6.39 -10.78
CA ASP A 139 5.68 -6.82 -9.37
C ASP A 139 5.35 -5.70 -8.37
N CYS A 140 4.87 -4.55 -8.85
CA CYS A 140 4.53 -3.41 -8.01
C CYS A 140 3.21 -2.73 -8.41
N LEU A 141 2.48 -2.29 -7.39
CA LEU A 141 1.23 -1.56 -7.50
C LEU A 141 1.22 -0.46 -6.43
N SER A 142 0.89 0.77 -6.83
CA SER A 142 0.75 1.91 -5.93
C SER A 142 -0.64 2.51 -6.09
N MET A 143 -1.30 2.78 -4.97
CA MET A 143 -2.71 3.17 -4.92
C MET A 143 -2.89 4.33 -3.94
N GLU A 144 -3.43 5.44 -4.42
CA GLU A 144 -4.01 6.50 -3.57
C GLU A 144 -5.50 6.22 -3.42
N TYR A 145 -5.98 6.22 -2.19
CA TYR A 145 -7.41 6.12 -1.87
C TYR A 145 -7.82 7.35 -1.05
N SER A 146 -8.95 7.95 -1.40
CA SER A 146 -9.61 8.99 -0.61
C SER A 146 -11.10 8.69 -0.49
N GLY A 147 -11.64 8.68 0.72
CA GLY A 147 -13.07 8.46 0.92
C GLY A 147 -13.45 8.24 2.36
N PHE A 148 -14.49 7.43 2.56
CA PHE A 148 -15.04 7.12 3.88
C PHE A 148 -14.01 6.61 4.89
N PHE A 149 -13.03 5.81 4.47
CA PHE A 149 -12.01 5.28 5.39
C PHE A 149 -10.89 6.28 5.71
N GLY A 150 -10.84 7.42 5.02
CA GLY A 150 -9.77 8.41 5.14
C GLY A 150 -9.02 8.58 3.83
N HIS A 151 -7.80 9.09 3.92
CA HIS A 151 -6.92 9.30 2.78
C HIS A 151 -5.61 8.55 3.01
N PHE A 152 -5.23 7.74 2.02
CA PHE A 152 -4.14 6.78 2.14
C PHE A 152 -3.35 6.73 0.85
N LEU A 153 -2.05 6.51 1.00
CA LEU A 153 -1.18 5.99 -0.05
C LEU A 153 -0.73 4.59 0.33
N LEU A 154 -1.03 3.62 -0.53
CA LEU A 154 -0.78 2.20 -0.31
C LEU A 154 0.18 1.67 -1.38
N ILE A 155 1.23 1.00 -0.94
CA ILE A 155 2.28 0.44 -1.79
C ILE A 155 2.29 -1.08 -1.62
N TYR A 156 2.10 -1.76 -2.74
CA TYR A 156 1.99 -3.21 -2.80
C TYR A 156 3.14 -3.84 -3.58
N ARG A 157 3.38 -5.11 -3.28
CA ARG A 157 4.24 -6.01 -4.05
C ARG A 157 3.49 -7.30 -4.38
N ARG A 158 3.84 -7.92 -5.51
CA ARG A 158 3.20 -9.16 -5.94
C ARG A 158 3.36 -10.28 -4.91
N ASP A 159 2.34 -11.11 -4.73
CA ASP A 159 2.43 -12.33 -3.92
C ASP A 159 3.63 -13.18 -4.37
N GLY A 160 4.39 -13.71 -3.41
CA GLY A 160 5.66 -14.41 -3.66
C GLY A 160 6.90 -13.53 -3.80
N VAL A 161 6.79 -12.22 -4.07
CA VAL A 161 7.95 -11.30 -4.17
C VAL A 161 8.15 -10.49 -2.88
N HIS A 162 7.09 -10.30 -2.10
CA HIS A 162 7.03 -9.45 -0.89
C HIS A 162 7.94 -9.87 0.27
N GLN A 163 8.58 -11.05 0.22
CA GLN A 163 9.45 -11.53 1.30
C GLN A 163 10.92 -11.12 1.11
N ASN A 164 11.29 -10.64 -0.09
CA ASN A 164 12.65 -10.19 -0.33
C ASN A 164 12.91 -8.85 0.39
N VAL A 165 13.95 -8.82 1.23
CA VAL A 165 14.30 -7.65 2.06
C VAL A 165 14.70 -6.43 1.23
N GLU A 166 15.40 -6.62 0.11
CA GLU A 166 15.77 -5.51 -0.79
C GLU A 166 14.53 -4.93 -1.48
N VAL A 167 13.58 -5.78 -1.88
CA VAL A 167 12.30 -5.35 -2.46
C VAL A 167 11.50 -4.54 -1.44
N LEU A 168 11.46 -4.97 -0.18
CA LEU A 168 10.75 -4.24 0.89
C LEU A 168 11.39 -2.87 1.16
N LYS A 169 12.71 -2.79 1.23
CA LYS A 169 13.42 -1.52 1.39
C LYS A 169 13.18 -0.59 0.21
N ALA A 170 13.25 -1.10 -1.01
CA ALA A 170 12.96 -0.31 -2.22
C ALA A 170 11.51 0.20 -2.22
N ALA A 171 10.55 -0.61 -1.77
CA ALA A 171 9.15 -0.20 -1.65
C ALA A 171 8.95 0.91 -0.61
N GLN A 172 9.65 0.86 0.52
CA GLN A 172 9.64 1.94 1.51
C GLN A 172 10.23 3.22 0.93
N ASP A 173 11.37 3.12 0.24
CA ASP A 173 12.03 4.25 -0.40
C ASP A 173 11.17 4.93 -1.45
N GLU A 174 10.51 4.14 -2.30
CA GLU A 174 9.57 4.57 -3.33
C GLU A 174 8.30 5.17 -2.72
N GLY A 175 7.72 4.49 -1.72
CA GLY A 175 6.53 4.95 -1.01
C GLY A 175 6.73 6.30 -0.35
N GLN A 176 7.87 6.52 0.30
CA GLN A 176 8.22 7.81 0.88
C GLN A 176 8.33 8.91 -0.20
N LYS A 177 9.02 8.64 -1.33
CA LYS A 177 9.13 9.63 -2.41
C LYS A 177 7.77 9.97 -3.01
N LEU A 178 6.94 8.96 -3.25
CA LEU A 178 5.59 9.17 -3.78
C LEU A 178 4.70 9.94 -2.79
N ALA A 179 4.79 9.64 -1.50
CA ALA A 179 4.12 10.40 -0.44
C ALA A 179 4.55 11.88 -0.42
N GLU A 180 5.85 12.16 -0.52
CA GLU A 180 6.37 13.53 -0.59
C GLU A 180 5.86 14.27 -1.85
N CYS A 181 5.85 13.60 -3.00
CA CYS A 181 5.31 14.17 -4.25
C CYS A 181 3.81 14.47 -4.19
N LEU A 182 3.05 13.69 -3.41
CA LEU A 182 1.61 13.85 -3.23
C LEU A 182 1.25 14.75 -2.03
N GLY A 183 2.24 15.15 -1.22
CA GLY A 183 2.05 16.06 -0.08
C GLY A 183 1.54 15.40 1.20
N PHE A 184 1.75 14.09 1.38
CA PHE A 184 1.44 13.40 2.64
C PHE A 184 2.43 13.82 3.75
N SER A 185 1.94 13.89 5.00
CA SER A 185 2.82 13.91 6.19
C SER A 185 3.34 12.50 6.46
N ILE A 186 4.64 12.36 6.72
CA ILE A 186 5.30 11.06 6.88
C ILE A 186 5.80 10.93 8.31
N ASP A 187 4.89 10.54 9.20
CA ASP A 187 5.20 10.41 10.63
C ASP A 187 5.25 8.92 11.04
N GLU A 188 4.18 8.17 10.79
CA GLU A 188 4.03 6.78 11.24
C GLU A 188 3.51 5.87 10.12
N PRO A 189 4.35 5.49 9.14
CA PRO A 189 3.94 4.56 8.11
C PRO A 189 3.77 3.16 8.68
N PHE A 190 2.84 2.41 8.09
CA PHE A 190 2.84 0.96 8.22
C PHE A 190 3.97 0.36 7.39
N ILE A 191 4.60 -0.66 7.94
CA ILE A 191 5.67 -1.41 7.30
C ILE A 191 5.41 -2.90 7.52
N TYR A 192 5.30 -3.66 6.43
CA TYR A 192 5.21 -5.11 6.49
C TYR A 192 6.55 -5.73 6.89
N ASP A 193 6.51 -6.75 7.74
CA ASP A 193 7.69 -7.40 8.31
C ASP A 193 8.33 -8.46 7.40
N GLY A 194 7.70 -8.78 6.26
CA GLY A 194 8.19 -9.79 5.32
C GLY A 194 7.88 -11.24 5.72
N VAL A 195 7.33 -11.49 6.91
CA VAL A 195 7.24 -12.82 7.52
C VAL A 195 5.88 -13.16 8.13
N SER A 196 5.06 -12.16 8.46
CA SER A 196 3.74 -12.38 9.00
C SER A 196 2.82 -13.02 7.95
N ASP A 197 2.06 -14.02 8.40
CA ASP A 197 1.04 -14.69 7.61
C ASP A 197 -0.15 -13.77 7.29
N PHE A 198 -1.06 -14.27 6.46
CA PHE A 198 -2.29 -13.58 6.06
C PHE A 198 -3.53 -14.33 6.52
N CYS A 199 -4.61 -13.58 6.74
CA CYS A 199 -5.93 -14.18 6.92
C CYS A 199 -6.33 -14.96 5.67
N HIS A 200 -6.63 -16.25 5.86
CA HIS A 200 -7.00 -17.23 4.84
C HIS A 200 -6.74 -16.77 3.38
N LYS A 201 -5.54 -17.04 2.85
CA LYS A 201 -5.43 -17.38 1.41
C LYS A 201 -6.49 -18.46 1.22
N LYS A 202 -7.36 -18.42 0.20
CA LYS A 202 -8.29 -19.53 -0.05
C LYS A 202 -7.48 -20.82 0.08
N SER A 203 -7.67 -21.55 1.17
CA SER A 203 -7.17 -22.89 1.30
C SER A 203 -7.85 -23.60 0.13
N SER A 204 -7.06 -24.08 -0.83
CA SER A 204 -7.49 -25.26 -1.58
C SER A 204 -8.17 -26.17 -0.56
N PRO A 205 -9.39 -26.66 -0.83
CA PRO A 205 -10.11 -27.48 0.15
C PRO A 205 -9.15 -28.55 0.65
N GLU A 206 -9.06 -28.69 1.98
CA GLU A 206 -8.31 -29.79 2.60
C GLU A 206 -8.68 -31.06 1.85
N VAL A 207 -7.72 -31.63 1.14
CA VAL A 207 -7.88 -32.96 0.57
C VAL A 207 -8.02 -33.86 1.77
N LYS A 208 -9.26 -34.27 2.07
CA LYS A 208 -9.53 -35.29 3.07
C LYS A 208 -8.64 -36.48 2.71
N PRO A 209 -7.82 -37.01 3.64
CA PRO A 209 -7.11 -38.24 3.38
C PRO A 209 -8.14 -39.31 3.03
N GLU A 210 -7.94 -39.93 1.87
CA GLU A 210 -8.67 -41.11 1.44
C GLU A 210 -8.45 -42.18 2.51
N GLN A 211 -9.53 -42.60 3.17
CA GLN A 211 -9.49 -43.75 4.06
C GLN A 211 -9.43 -45.00 3.19
N ASP A 212 -8.28 -45.67 3.20
CA ASP A 212 -8.15 -47.08 2.81
C ASP A 212 -9.01 -48.00 3.69
#